data_AF-A0A9P5UHG6-F1
#
_entry.id   AF-A0A9P5UHG6-F1
#
_cell.length_a   1.000
_cell.length_b   1.000
_cell.length_c   1.000
_cell.angle_alpha   90.00
_cell.angle_beta   90.00
_cell.angle_gamma   90.00
#
_symmetry.space_group_name_H-M   'P 1'
#
loop_
_entity.id
_entity.type
_entity.pdbx_description
1 polymer ?
#
loop_
_entity_poly.entity_id
_entity_poly.type
_entity_poly.pdbx_seq_one_letter_code
_entity_poly.pdbx_strand_id
1 'polypeptide(L)'
;MNYDIVKFDLDLALTEANGEIVGGLSYSTALFDHPTIERHVGYLKSMLQAMVNDVTQSIDTVDILSSSEQELLLETLNATSMPYPDHLCIHQMFESQVVQSPHAIALVYEDRILTYHELNVRANHLALQLCESGIRHGDFIAILLKRSFELVVTQLAILKVGAAYVPIDPKAPEDRQTFIVNDCAAKLLITDEQMQVPATVQTPLLRVAFNCVEEVNMTSTSRGENENALYCAHSSLDTAYA
;
A
#
# COMPACT_ATOMS: atom_id res chain seq x y z
N MET A 1 34.48 -36.32 -21.45
CA MET A 1 33.62 -37.52 -21.28
C MET A 1 32.19 -37.03 -21.22
N ASN A 2 31.30 -37.51 -22.10
CA ASN A 2 29.87 -37.25 -21.99
C ASN A 2 29.28 -38.26 -20.99
N TYR A 3 28.74 -37.79 -19.87
CA TYR A 3 27.99 -38.59 -18.93
C TYR A 3 26.50 -38.29 -19.13
N ASP A 4 25.71 -39.30 -19.52
CA ASP A 4 24.24 -39.21 -19.68
C ASP A 4 23.48 -39.46 -18.37
N ILE A 5 24.17 -39.80 -17.28
CA ILE A 5 23.56 -40.16 -15.99
C ILE A 5 24.39 -39.54 -14.85
N VAL A 6 23.77 -38.68 -14.04
CA VAL A 6 24.36 -38.11 -12.83
C VAL A 6 23.83 -38.87 -11.61
N LYS A 7 24.71 -39.23 -10.66
CA LYS A 7 24.36 -40.01 -9.46
C LYS A 7 23.82 -39.16 -8.31
N PHE A 8 24.10 -37.87 -8.34
CA PHE A 8 23.76 -36.86 -7.33
C PHE A 8 23.13 -35.64 -8.01
N ASP A 9 22.47 -34.79 -7.24
CA ASP A 9 21.83 -33.58 -7.78
C ASP A 9 22.86 -32.61 -8.40
N LEU A 10 24.01 -32.47 -7.73
CA LEU A 10 25.21 -31.75 -8.18
C LEU A 10 26.46 -32.58 -7.83
N ASP A 11 27.38 -32.72 -8.76
CA ASP A 11 28.65 -33.44 -8.57
C ASP A 11 29.81 -32.64 -9.17
N LEU A 12 30.70 -32.13 -8.31
CA LEU A 12 31.87 -31.35 -8.69
C LEU A 12 33.11 -32.25 -8.64
N ALA A 13 33.69 -32.52 -9.81
CA ALA A 13 34.94 -33.26 -9.92
C ALA A 13 36.06 -32.31 -10.34
N LEU A 14 37.09 -32.17 -9.51
CA LEU A 14 38.29 -31.38 -9.78
C LEU A 14 39.55 -32.24 -9.65
N THR A 15 40.52 -32.00 -10.52
CA THR A 15 41.83 -32.68 -10.56
C THR A 15 42.92 -31.69 -10.94
N GLU A 16 44.14 -31.93 -10.48
CA GLU A 16 45.30 -31.16 -10.93
C GLU A 16 45.91 -31.80 -12.19
N ALA A 17 46.09 -30.99 -13.23
CA ALA A 17 46.78 -31.41 -14.46
C ALA A 17 47.61 -30.25 -15.00
N ASN A 18 48.90 -30.50 -15.30
CA ASN A 18 49.83 -29.50 -15.83
C ASN A 18 49.94 -28.20 -15.00
N GLY A 19 49.77 -28.28 -13.69
CA GLY A 19 49.80 -27.12 -12.79
C GLY A 19 48.52 -26.27 -12.79
N GLU A 20 47.45 -26.76 -13.44
CA GLU A 20 46.12 -26.15 -13.42
C GLU A 20 45.12 -27.06 -12.69
N ILE A 21 44.12 -26.46 -12.05
CA ILE A 21 42.96 -27.20 -11.53
C ILE A 21 41.93 -27.30 -12.66
N VAL A 22 41.69 -28.52 -13.14
CA VAL A 22 40.74 -28.83 -14.21
C VAL A 22 39.63 -29.74 -13.70
N GLY A 23 38.44 -29.62 -14.26
CA GLY A 23 37.32 -30.42 -13.80
C GLY A 23 35.99 -30.03 -14.44
N GLY A 24 34.90 -30.57 -13.88
CA GLY A 24 33.56 -30.32 -14.35
C GLY A 24 32.53 -30.44 -13.24
N LEU A 25 31.41 -29.74 -13.43
CA LEU A 25 30.23 -29.82 -12.59
C LEU A 25 29.14 -30.56 -13.37
N SER A 26 28.77 -31.74 -12.89
CA SER A 26 27.65 -32.51 -13.43
C SER A 26 26.40 -32.23 -12.59
N TYR A 27 25.22 -32.19 -13.22
CA TYR A 27 23.99 -31.81 -12.54
C TYR A 27 22.77 -32.54 -13.09
N SER A 28 21.75 -32.71 -12.24
CA SER A 28 20.46 -33.25 -12.64
C SER A 28 19.65 -32.22 -13.44
N THR A 29 19.41 -32.49 -14.73
CA THR A 29 18.59 -31.60 -15.60
C THR A 29 17.12 -31.58 -15.23
N ALA A 30 16.67 -32.51 -14.37
CA ALA A 30 15.34 -32.45 -13.79
C ALA A 30 15.21 -31.37 -12.72
N LEU A 31 16.32 -30.88 -12.16
CA LEU A 31 16.37 -29.90 -11.08
C LEU A 31 17.00 -28.56 -11.51
N PHE A 32 17.95 -28.59 -12.43
CA PHE A 32 18.70 -27.41 -12.84
C PHE A 32 18.73 -27.26 -14.35
N ASP A 33 18.56 -26.02 -14.81
CA ASP A 33 18.87 -25.65 -16.18
C ASP A 33 20.35 -25.25 -16.32
N HIS A 34 20.82 -25.27 -17.57
CA HIS A 34 22.21 -24.95 -17.86
C HIS A 34 22.61 -23.52 -17.41
N PRO A 35 21.80 -22.46 -17.62
CA PRO A 35 22.15 -21.12 -17.16
C PRO A 35 22.30 -21.02 -15.63
N THR A 36 21.50 -21.75 -14.85
CA THR A 36 21.65 -21.78 -13.39
C THR A 36 22.99 -22.36 -12.97
N ILE A 37 23.42 -23.44 -13.63
CA ILE A 37 24.70 -24.07 -13.32
C ILE A 37 25.88 -23.21 -13.76
N GLU A 38 25.78 -22.50 -14.88
CA GLU A 38 26.80 -21.53 -15.28
C GLU A 38 26.98 -20.43 -14.24
N ARG A 39 25.87 -19.92 -13.66
CA ARG A 39 25.94 -18.96 -12.54
C ARG A 39 26.62 -19.58 -11.32
N HIS A 40 26.27 -20.81 -10.94
CA HIS A 40 26.91 -21.49 -9.80
C HIS A 40 28.41 -21.72 -9.99
N VAL A 41 28.84 -22.08 -11.21
CA VAL A 41 30.27 -22.15 -11.55
C VAL A 41 30.93 -20.77 -11.44
N GLY A 42 30.22 -19.71 -11.85
CA GLY A 42 30.64 -18.32 -11.63
C GLY A 42 30.87 -18.02 -10.14
N TYR A 43 29.93 -18.37 -9.26
CA TYR A 43 30.04 -18.15 -7.81
C TYR A 43 31.23 -18.88 -7.21
N LEU A 44 31.44 -20.15 -7.61
CA LEU A 44 32.60 -20.92 -7.17
C LEU A 44 33.91 -20.23 -7.57
N LYS A 45 34.00 -19.70 -8.79
CA LYS A 45 35.19 -18.97 -9.25
C LYS A 45 35.40 -17.67 -8.46
N SER A 46 34.36 -16.89 -8.22
CA SER A 46 34.43 -15.66 -7.42
C SER A 46 34.94 -15.96 -6.00
N MET A 47 34.42 -17.03 -5.38
CA MET A 47 34.85 -17.48 -4.06
C MET A 47 36.34 -17.89 -4.05
N LEU A 48 36.77 -18.71 -5.02
CA LEU A 48 38.17 -19.13 -5.13
C LEU A 48 39.12 -17.94 -5.35
N GLN A 49 38.70 -16.95 -6.15
CA GLN A 49 39.47 -15.72 -6.38
C GLN A 49 39.60 -14.90 -5.10
N ALA A 50 38.51 -14.72 -4.34
CA ALA A 50 38.55 -14.01 -3.07
C ALA A 50 39.49 -14.68 -2.07
N MET A 51 39.42 -16.01 -1.95
CA MET A 51 40.31 -16.79 -1.07
C MET A 51 41.80 -16.64 -1.43
N VAL A 52 42.13 -16.52 -2.71
CA VAL A 52 43.53 -16.33 -3.16
C VAL A 52 44.00 -14.89 -2.97
N ASN A 53 43.11 -13.92 -3.15
CA ASN A 53 43.45 -12.50 -3.06
C ASN A 53 43.67 -12.04 -1.62
N ASP A 54 42.86 -12.52 -0.68
CA ASP A 54 42.99 -12.20 0.75
C ASP A 54 42.55 -13.38 1.63
N VAL A 55 43.55 -14.10 2.16
CA VAL A 55 43.34 -15.24 3.06
C VAL A 55 42.81 -14.85 4.45
N THR A 56 42.77 -13.56 4.77
CA THR A 56 42.26 -13.01 6.03
C THR A 56 40.85 -12.43 5.91
N GLN A 57 40.32 -12.31 4.68
CA GLN A 57 38.98 -11.82 4.44
C GLN A 57 37.94 -12.74 5.10
N SER A 58 36.95 -12.13 5.75
CA SER A 58 35.83 -12.87 6.33
C SER A 58 34.89 -13.39 5.22
N ILE A 59 34.49 -14.66 5.33
CA ILE A 59 33.69 -15.37 4.31
C ILE A 59 32.35 -14.66 4.03
N ASP A 60 31.75 -14.02 5.05
CA ASP A 60 30.48 -13.29 4.94
C ASP A 60 30.57 -11.99 4.14
N THR A 61 31.77 -11.53 3.79
CA THR A 61 31.99 -10.32 2.98
C THR A 61 32.40 -10.61 1.54
N VAL A 62 32.44 -11.88 1.13
CA VAL A 62 32.85 -12.26 -0.22
C VAL A 62 31.69 -12.06 -1.21
N ASP A 63 31.90 -11.18 -2.19
CA ASP A 63 30.99 -11.00 -3.31
C ASP A 63 31.08 -12.17 -4.29
N ILE A 64 30.12 -13.08 -4.21
CA ILE A 64 30.06 -14.25 -5.11
C ILE A 64 29.38 -13.92 -6.44
N LEU A 65 28.49 -12.92 -6.47
CA LEU A 65 27.72 -12.55 -7.64
C LEU A 65 28.60 -11.84 -8.67
N SER A 66 28.38 -12.15 -9.94
CA SER A 66 29.00 -11.37 -11.02
C SER A 66 28.44 -9.94 -11.06
N SER A 67 29.22 -8.99 -11.56
CA SER A 67 28.76 -7.60 -11.72
C SER A 67 27.47 -7.50 -12.55
N SER A 68 27.34 -8.33 -13.60
CA SER A 68 26.12 -8.38 -14.42
C SER A 68 24.90 -8.93 -13.66
N GLU A 69 25.11 -9.86 -12.73
CA GLU A 69 24.02 -10.37 -11.90
C GLU A 69 23.65 -9.39 -10.78
N GLN A 70 24.63 -8.70 -10.19
CA GLN A 70 24.38 -7.59 -9.27
C GLN A 70 23.58 -6.47 -9.95
N GLU A 71 23.97 -6.05 -11.15
CA GLU A 71 23.23 -5.05 -11.95
C GLU A 71 21.80 -5.50 -12.25
N LEU A 72 21.62 -6.77 -12.65
CA LEU A 72 20.29 -7.32 -12.88
C LEU A 72 19.42 -7.25 -11.61
N LEU A 73 19.93 -7.73 -10.49
CA LEU A 73 19.17 -7.86 -9.23
C LEU A 73 18.93 -6.52 -8.54
N LEU A 74 19.92 -5.63 -8.54
CA LEU A 74 19.87 -4.38 -7.80
C LEU A 74 19.30 -3.24 -8.63
N GLU A 75 19.53 -3.22 -9.94
CA GLU A 75 19.12 -2.11 -10.80
C GLU A 75 17.99 -2.51 -11.73
N THR A 76 18.20 -3.52 -12.58
CA THR A 76 17.27 -3.85 -13.66
C THR A 76 15.91 -4.30 -13.13
N LEU A 77 15.89 -5.22 -12.16
CA LEU A 77 14.65 -5.70 -11.56
C LEU A 77 14.00 -4.66 -10.62
N ASN A 78 14.77 -3.71 -10.10
CA ASN A 78 14.28 -2.63 -9.24
C ASN A 78 14.05 -1.31 -9.98
N ALA A 79 14.10 -1.30 -11.31
CA ALA A 79 13.83 -0.14 -12.15
C ALA A 79 12.32 0.18 -12.20
N THR A 80 11.71 0.35 -11.03
CA THR A 80 10.26 0.61 -10.84
C THR A 80 9.94 2.08 -10.70
N SER A 81 10.95 2.96 -10.78
CA SER A 81 10.74 4.41 -10.70
C SER A 81 9.91 4.88 -11.88
N MET A 82 8.75 5.45 -11.60
CA MET A 82 7.89 6.11 -12.58
C MET A 82 7.46 7.48 -12.03
N PRO A 83 7.29 8.50 -12.89
CA PRO A 83 6.70 9.76 -12.47
C PRO A 83 5.33 9.52 -11.83
N TYR A 84 5.21 9.87 -10.55
CA TYR A 84 3.96 9.83 -9.79
C TYR A 84 3.75 11.20 -9.16
N PRO A 85 2.53 11.79 -9.20
CA PRO A 85 2.25 13.07 -8.59
C PRO A 85 2.21 12.95 -7.06
N ASP A 86 3.38 12.89 -6.44
CA ASP A 86 3.62 12.76 -4.99
C ASP A 86 3.17 13.98 -4.17
N HIS A 87 3.03 15.14 -4.81
CA HIS A 87 2.54 16.38 -4.21
C HIS A 87 1.01 16.42 -4.02
N LEU A 88 0.25 15.47 -4.59
CA LEU A 88 -1.21 15.43 -4.49
C LEU A 88 -1.68 14.28 -3.60
N CYS A 89 -2.62 14.59 -2.71
CA CYS A 89 -3.37 13.60 -1.97
C CYS A 89 -4.48 12.97 -2.84
N ILE A 90 -4.90 11.75 -2.49
CA ILE A 90 -5.96 11.03 -3.23
C ILE A 90 -7.25 11.85 -3.35
N HIS A 91 -7.66 12.55 -2.28
CA HIS A 91 -8.86 13.38 -2.31
C HIS A 91 -8.73 14.61 -3.22
N GLN A 92 -7.51 15.16 -3.40
CA GLN A 92 -7.23 16.24 -4.36
C GLN A 92 -7.32 15.75 -5.81
N MET A 93 -6.81 14.54 -6.08
CA MET A 93 -6.95 13.90 -7.40
C MET A 93 -8.43 13.61 -7.70
N PHE A 94 -9.19 13.16 -6.69
CA PHE A 94 -10.63 12.97 -6.80
C PHE A 94 -11.36 14.30 -7.10
N GLU A 95 -11.09 15.37 -6.36
CA GLU A 95 -11.68 16.70 -6.61
C GLU A 95 -11.36 17.23 -8.01
N SER A 96 -10.14 16.99 -8.50
CA SER A 96 -9.76 17.33 -9.86
C SER A 96 -10.63 16.59 -10.89
N GLN A 97 -10.91 15.31 -10.65
CA GLN A 97 -11.81 14.51 -11.49
C GLN A 97 -13.27 15.01 -11.41
N VAL A 98 -13.73 15.46 -10.24
CA VAL A 98 -15.06 16.05 -10.06
C VAL A 98 -15.24 17.30 -10.92
N VAL A 99 -14.23 18.15 -11.00
CA VAL A 99 -14.25 19.34 -11.88
C VAL A 99 -14.25 18.95 -13.35
N GLN A 100 -13.49 17.92 -13.74
CA GLN A 100 -13.37 17.50 -15.13
C GLN A 100 -14.61 16.78 -15.67
N SER A 101 -15.30 15.99 -14.84
CA SER A 101 -16.42 15.15 -15.28
C SER A 101 -17.50 15.02 -14.20
N PRO A 102 -18.16 16.12 -13.80
CA PRO A 102 -19.06 16.17 -12.65
C PRO A 102 -20.25 15.21 -12.76
N HIS A 103 -20.79 15.03 -13.98
CA HIS A 103 -21.96 14.18 -14.24
C HIS A 103 -21.63 12.74 -14.60
N ALA A 104 -20.34 12.38 -14.68
CA ALA A 104 -19.94 10.99 -14.90
C ALA A 104 -20.25 10.15 -13.65
N ILE A 105 -20.58 8.88 -13.86
CA ILE A 105 -20.85 7.93 -12.77
C ILE A 105 -19.54 7.67 -12.02
N ALA A 106 -19.53 7.92 -10.72
CA ALA A 106 -18.39 7.68 -9.83
C ALA A 106 -18.56 6.41 -9.01
N LEU A 107 -19.80 6.10 -8.60
CA LEU A 107 -20.08 4.97 -7.71
C LEU A 107 -21.39 4.29 -8.10
N VAL A 108 -21.38 2.96 -8.14
CA VAL A 108 -22.56 2.13 -8.38
C VAL A 108 -22.64 1.11 -7.25
N TYR A 109 -23.81 0.99 -6.63
CA TYR A 109 -24.07 0.01 -5.59
C TYR A 109 -25.51 -0.46 -5.71
N GLU A 110 -25.70 -1.75 -6.01
CA GLU A 110 -27.00 -2.32 -6.37
C GLU A 110 -27.61 -1.53 -7.55
N ASP A 111 -28.87 -1.13 -7.46
CA ASP A 111 -29.58 -0.39 -8.51
C ASP A 111 -29.40 1.14 -8.41
N ARG A 112 -28.48 1.60 -7.55
CA ARG A 112 -28.25 3.02 -7.31
C ARG A 112 -26.92 3.48 -7.88
N ILE A 113 -26.89 4.74 -8.31
CA ILE A 113 -25.69 5.40 -8.85
C ILE A 113 -25.47 6.75 -8.16
N LEU A 114 -24.21 7.15 -8.03
CA LEU A 114 -23.79 8.50 -7.71
C LEU A 114 -22.84 9.02 -8.78
N THR A 115 -23.08 10.25 -9.24
CA THR A 115 -22.13 10.99 -10.05
C THR A 115 -20.95 11.50 -9.22
N TYR A 116 -19.87 11.91 -9.87
CA TYR A 116 -18.71 12.53 -9.19
C TYR A 116 -19.13 13.75 -8.37
N HIS A 117 -19.97 14.63 -8.92
CA HIS A 117 -20.45 15.82 -8.22
C HIS A 117 -21.24 15.45 -6.95
N GLU A 118 -22.20 14.54 -7.08
CA GLU A 118 -23.05 14.08 -5.99
C GLU A 118 -22.27 13.36 -4.87
N LEU A 119 -21.24 12.60 -5.23
CA LEU A 119 -20.34 11.95 -4.28
C LEU A 119 -19.51 13.00 -3.52
N ASN A 120 -18.98 14.00 -4.25
CA ASN A 120 -18.17 15.05 -3.67
C ASN A 120 -18.96 15.93 -2.70
N VAL A 121 -20.18 16.33 -3.05
CA VAL A 121 -21.06 17.13 -2.17
C VAL A 121 -21.31 16.40 -0.85
N ARG A 122 -21.65 15.11 -0.90
CA ARG A 122 -21.86 14.30 0.32
C ARG A 122 -20.59 14.16 1.16
N ALA A 123 -19.45 13.93 0.51
CA ALA A 123 -18.16 13.83 1.20
C ALA A 123 -17.75 15.16 1.84
N ASN A 124 -17.97 16.29 1.17
CA ASN A 124 -17.69 17.62 1.70
C ASN A 124 -18.57 17.95 2.91
N HIS A 125 -19.87 17.63 2.82
CA HIS A 125 -20.79 17.83 3.93
C HIS A 125 -20.38 17.02 5.16
N LEU A 126 -20.06 15.73 4.98
CA LEU A 126 -19.58 14.92 6.09
C LEU A 126 -18.22 15.41 6.62
N ALA A 127 -17.29 15.85 5.75
CA ALA A 127 -16.00 16.41 6.18
C ALA A 127 -16.18 17.63 7.07
N LEU A 128 -17.12 18.53 6.74
CA LEU A 128 -17.50 19.66 7.60
C LEU A 128 -17.97 19.20 8.98
N GLN A 129 -18.91 18.25 9.02
CA GLN A 129 -19.43 17.72 10.27
C GLN A 129 -18.34 17.10 11.14
N LEU A 130 -17.37 16.42 10.53
CA LEU A 130 -16.21 15.86 11.24
C LEU A 130 -15.33 16.98 11.83
N CYS A 131 -15.05 18.03 11.06
CA CYS A 131 -14.27 19.19 11.54
C CYS A 131 -14.98 19.92 12.70
N GLU A 132 -16.30 20.10 12.61
CA GLU A 132 -17.14 20.68 13.66
C GLU A 132 -17.18 19.81 14.92
N SER A 133 -17.09 18.49 14.76
CA SER A 133 -16.98 17.52 15.86
C SER A 133 -15.58 17.49 16.51
N GLY A 134 -14.66 18.34 16.06
CA GLY A 134 -13.33 18.47 16.65
C GLY A 134 -12.26 17.56 16.05
N ILE A 135 -12.55 16.85 14.95
CA ILE A 135 -11.55 16.08 14.21
C ILE A 135 -10.54 17.02 13.56
N ARG A 136 -9.27 16.63 13.60
CA ARG A 136 -8.13 17.34 13.03
C ARG A 136 -7.29 16.41 12.16
N HIS A 137 -6.36 17.02 11.42
CA HIS A 137 -5.36 16.30 10.65
C HIS A 137 -4.60 15.31 11.54
N GLY A 138 -4.37 14.10 11.03
CA GLY A 138 -3.66 13.02 11.74
C GLY A 138 -4.49 12.25 12.77
N ASP A 139 -5.74 12.66 13.04
CA ASP A 139 -6.62 11.90 13.92
C ASP A 139 -7.06 10.58 13.30
N PHE A 140 -7.27 9.56 14.14
CA PHE A 140 -7.83 8.28 13.70
C PHE A 140 -9.35 8.26 13.87
N ILE A 141 -10.05 7.81 12.83
CA ILE A 141 -11.49 7.59 12.83
C ILE A 141 -11.77 6.14 12.47
N ALA A 142 -12.37 5.40 13.40
CA ALA A 142 -12.79 4.04 13.14
C ALA A 142 -14.05 4.00 12.27
N ILE A 143 -14.12 3.07 11.33
CA ILE A 143 -15.30 2.84 10.48
C ILE A 143 -15.82 1.44 10.73
N LEU A 144 -17.05 1.34 11.23
CA LEU A 144 -17.80 0.10 11.36
C LEU A 144 -19.02 0.18 10.44
N LEU A 145 -18.79 -0.03 9.14
CA LEU A 145 -19.81 0.02 8.09
C LEU A 145 -19.70 -1.22 7.19
N LYS A 146 -20.83 -1.66 6.66
CA LYS A 146 -20.85 -2.63 5.56
C LYS A 146 -20.53 -1.93 4.23
N ARG A 147 -20.40 -2.70 3.15
CA ARG A 147 -20.29 -2.14 1.80
C ARG A 147 -21.57 -1.35 1.50
N SER A 148 -21.43 -0.06 1.24
CA SER A 148 -22.52 0.85 0.90
C SER A 148 -21.96 2.16 0.33
N PHE A 149 -22.85 3.09 -0.04
CA PHE A 149 -22.43 4.45 -0.39
C PHE A 149 -21.85 5.21 0.80
N GLU A 150 -22.41 4.99 1.99
CA GLU A 150 -21.94 5.57 3.25
C GLU A 150 -20.46 5.29 3.46
N LEU A 151 -20.03 4.04 3.24
CA LEU A 151 -18.63 3.67 3.40
C LEU A 151 -17.69 4.53 2.55
N VAL A 152 -18.00 4.70 1.26
CA VAL A 152 -17.13 5.46 0.33
C VAL A 152 -17.19 6.95 0.65
N VAL A 153 -18.39 7.50 0.94
CA VAL A 153 -18.56 8.89 1.36
C VAL A 153 -17.75 9.17 2.63
N THR A 154 -17.82 8.28 3.62
CA THR A 154 -17.07 8.38 4.88
C THR A 154 -15.57 8.35 4.65
N GLN A 155 -15.06 7.44 3.83
CA GLN A 155 -13.64 7.38 3.51
C GLN A 155 -13.14 8.68 2.86
N LEU A 156 -13.87 9.18 1.86
CA LEU A 156 -13.52 10.44 1.19
C LEU A 156 -13.58 11.64 2.15
N ALA A 157 -14.61 11.70 3.00
CA ALA A 157 -14.75 12.76 4.00
C ALA A 157 -13.58 12.78 4.99
N ILE A 158 -13.19 11.63 5.52
CA ILE A 158 -12.05 11.50 6.45
C ILE A 158 -10.75 11.95 5.77
N LEU A 159 -10.52 11.52 4.52
CA LEU A 159 -9.35 11.95 3.75
C LEU A 159 -9.33 13.46 3.51
N LYS A 160 -10.47 14.09 3.24
CA LYS A 160 -10.58 15.56 3.06
C LYS A 160 -10.26 16.34 4.34
N VAL A 161 -10.59 15.78 5.51
CA VAL A 161 -10.18 16.35 6.81
C VAL A 161 -8.67 16.20 7.05
N GLY A 162 -8.01 15.29 6.32
CA GLY A 162 -6.61 14.91 6.57
C GLY A 162 -6.47 13.93 7.74
N ALA A 163 -7.54 13.27 8.13
CA ALA A 163 -7.55 12.22 9.15
C ALA A 163 -7.31 10.85 8.51
N ALA A 164 -6.99 9.85 9.33
CA ALA A 164 -6.80 8.47 8.92
C ALA A 164 -8.04 7.64 9.29
N TYR A 165 -8.58 6.88 8.33
CA TYR A 165 -9.65 5.95 8.62
C TYR A 165 -9.12 4.57 9.01
N VAL A 166 -9.76 3.92 9.97
CA VAL A 166 -9.43 2.57 10.45
C VAL A 166 -10.64 1.66 10.21
N PRO A 167 -10.64 0.83 9.16
CA PRO A 167 -11.77 -0.04 8.85
C PRO A 167 -11.86 -1.20 9.86
N ILE A 168 -13.05 -1.42 10.39
CA ILE A 168 -13.36 -2.54 11.29
C ILE A 168 -14.30 -3.48 10.55
N ASP A 169 -13.93 -4.77 10.47
CA ASP A 169 -14.79 -5.79 9.88
C ASP A 169 -16.04 -6.00 10.76
N PRO A 170 -17.26 -5.74 10.24
CA PRO A 170 -18.52 -6.04 10.92
C PRO A 170 -18.66 -7.48 11.42
N LYS A 171 -17.95 -8.43 10.81
CA LYS A 171 -17.99 -9.86 11.15
C LYS A 171 -16.96 -10.25 12.22
N ALA A 172 -16.08 -9.34 12.61
CA ALA A 172 -15.14 -9.59 13.70
C ALA A 172 -15.90 -9.74 15.03
N PRO A 173 -15.43 -10.60 15.96
CA PRO A 173 -15.99 -10.65 17.32
C PRO A 173 -15.93 -9.28 18.01
N GLU A 174 -16.89 -8.98 18.88
CA GLU A 174 -17.00 -7.68 19.57
C GLU A 174 -15.70 -7.27 20.27
N ASP A 175 -15.04 -8.20 20.98
CA ASP A 175 -13.76 -7.94 21.65
C ASP A 175 -12.67 -7.45 20.68
N ARG A 176 -12.65 -7.98 19.46
CA ARG A 176 -11.70 -7.57 18.41
C ARG A 176 -12.05 -6.19 17.86
N GLN A 177 -13.33 -5.89 17.70
CA GLN A 177 -13.78 -4.56 17.27
C GLN A 177 -13.38 -3.50 18.32
N THR A 178 -13.68 -3.75 19.60
CA THR A 178 -13.30 -2.88 20.72
C THR A 178 -11.79 -2.73 20.83
N PHE A 179 -11.03 -3.82 20.68
CA PHE A 179 -9.57 -3.77 20.67
C PHE A 179 -9.05 -2.82 19.59
N ILE A 180 -9.52 -2.93 18.34
CA ILE A 180 -9.06 -2.07 17.24
C ILE A 180 -9.36 -0.59 17.53
N VAL A 181 -10.58 -0.28 17.99
CA VAL A 181 -10.97 1.11 18.34
C VAL A 181 -10.03 1.70 19.39
N ASN A 182 -9.69 0.92 20.42
CA ASN A 182 -8.84 1.37 21.52
C ASN A 182 -7.37 1.46 21.12
N ASP A 183 -6.85 0.48 20.39
CA ASP A 183 -5.44 0.39 19.98
C ASP A 183 -5.04 1.55 19.05
N CYS A 184 -5.92 1.92 18.12
CA CYS A 184 -5.70 3.09 17.25
C CYS A 184 -6.04 4.44 17.92
N ALA A 185 -6.49 4.42 19.18
CA ALA A 185 -6.96 5.61 19.90
C ALA A 185 -7.95 6.44 19.07
N ALA A 186 -8.91 5.79 18.42
CA ALA A 186 -9.86 6.45 17.54
C ALA A 186 -10.61 7.56 18.29
N LYS A 187 -10.63 8.77 17.73
CA LYS A 187 -11.38 9.91 18.28
C LYS A 187 -12.87 9.83 18.01
N LEU A 188 -13.25 9.10 16.96
CA LEU A 188 -14.63 8.91 16.54
C LEU A 188 -14.80 7.52 15.92
N LEU A 189 -15.93 6.89 16.21
CA LEU A 189 -16.40 5.71 15.49
C LEU A 189 -17.56 6.13 14.59
N ILE A 190 -17.48 5.81 13.30
CA ILE A 190 -18.57 6.02 12.34
C ILE A 190 -19.23 4.68 12.02
N THR A 191 -20.55 4.64 12.10
CA THR A 191 -21.35 3.43 11.82
C THR A 191 -22.72 3.80 11.22
N ASP A 192 -23.54 2.80 10.88
CA ASP A 192 -24.92 3.00 10.43
C ASP A 192 -25.93 2.64 11.54
N GLU A 193 -27.21 2.98 11.36
CA GLU A 193 -28.27 2.69 12.35
C GLU A 193 -28.52 1.19 12.60
N GLN A 194 -28.19 0.33 11.63
CA GLN A 194 -28.47 -1.10 11.70
C GLN A 194 -27.34 -1.88 12.36
N MET A 195 -26.14 -1.30 12.42
CA MET A 195 -24.97 -1.90 13.01
C MET A 195 -25.00 -1.83 14.54
N GLN A 196 -24.81 -3.00 15.14
CA GLN A 196 -24.57 -3.14 16.56
C GLN A 196 -23.13 -2.73 16.86
N VAL A 197 -22.98 -1.80 17.79
CA VAL A 197 -21.69 -1.36 18.30
C VAL A 197 -21.45 -2.08 19.62
N PRO A 198 -20.26 -2.68 19.85
CA PRO A 198 -19.96 -3.31 21.12
C PRO A 198 -20.17 -2.33 22.27
N ALA A 199 -20.87 -2.77 23.32
CA ALA A 199 -21.18 -1.92 24.49
C ALA A 199 -19.92 -1.42 25.24
N THR A 200 -18.78 -2.06 24.98
CA THR A 200 -17.48 -1.72 25.58
C THR A 200 -16.75 -0.57 24.86
N VAL A 201 -17.22 -0.14 23.68
CA VAL A 201 -16.66 1.03 22.98
C VAL A 201 -17.11 2.32 23.69
N GLN A 202 -16.16 3.11 24.16
CA GLN A 202 -16.40 4.41 24.81
C GLN A 202 -16.18 5.61 23.89
N THR A 203 -15.61 5.39 22.70
CA THR A 203 -15.36 6.41 21.69
C THR A 203 -16.67 7.06 21.25
N PRO A 204 -16.71 8.40 21.04
CA PRO A 204 -17.87 9.07 20.46
C PRO A 204 -18.34 8.40 19.16
N LEU A 205 -19.66 8.30 19.00
CA LEU A 205 -20.29 7.61 17.88
C LEU A 205 -20.95 8.62 16.95
N LEU A 206 -20.70 8.51 15.65
CA LEU A 206 -21.46 9.19 14.60
C LEU A 206 -22.18 8.15 13.76
N ARG A 207 -23.51 8.20 13.74
CA ARG A 207 -24.33 7.38 12.85
C ARG A 207 -24.58 8.12 11.55
N VAL A 208 -24.25 7.49 10.43
CA VAL A 208 -24.48 8.02 9.09
C VAL A 208 -25.61 7.27 8.41
N ALA A 209 -26.49 8.03 7.77
CA ALA A 209 -27.53 7.52 6.89
C ALA A 209 -27.66 8.48 5.71
N PHE A 210 -27.22 8.07 4.51
CA PHE A 210 -27.42 8.88 3.32
C PHE A 210 -28.72 8.44 2.67
N ASN A 211 -29.81 9.10 3.05
CA ASN A 211 -31.07 8.92 2.34
C ASN A 211 -30.86 9.31 0.87
N CYS A 212 -31.31 8.45 -0.03
CA CYS A 212 -31.31 8.78 -1.45
C CYS A 212 -32.27 9.94 -1.69
N VAL A 213 -31.70 11.00 -2.27
CA VAL A 213 -32.36 12.22 -2.75
C VAL A 213 -32.80 13.19 -1.66
N GLU A 214 -31.88 14.05 -1.24
CA GLU A 214 -32.23 15.47 -1.16
C GLU A 214 -31.53 16.15 -2.33
N GLU A 215 -32.32 16.60 -3.32
CA GLU A 215 -31.88 17.64 -4.24
C GLU A 215 -31.52 18.86 -3.40
N VAL A 216 -30.23 19.05 -3.16
CA VAL A 216 -29.73 20.30 -2.60
C VAL A 216 -29.84 21.36 -3.71
N ASN A 217 -31.04 21.90 -3.89
CA ASN A 217 -31.27 23.16 -4.57
C ASN A 217 -30.69 24.28 -3.70
N MET A 218 -29.37 24.47 -3.75
CA MET A 218 -28.73 25.68 -3.25
C MET A 218 -28.92 26.78 -4.29
N THR A 219 -30.07 27.45 -4.25
CA THR A 219 -30.18 28.80 -4.79
C THR A 219 -29.16 29.66 -4.07
N SER A 220 -28.14 30.06 -4.84
CA SER A 220 -27.08 31.00 -4.53
C SER A 220 -27.50 32.08 -3.52
N THR A 221 -26.97 32.01 -2.31
CA THR A 221 -26.78 33.21 -1.49
C THR A 221 -25.29 33.48 -1.46
N SER A 222 -24.91 34.59 -2.10
CA SER A 222 -23.55 35.04 -2.33
C SER A 222 -22.68 35.01 -1.06
N ARG A 223 -21.75 34.06 -1.00
CA ARG A 223 -20.48 34.23 -0.29
C ARG A 223 -19.42 33.52 -1.14
N GLY A 224 -18.73 34.29 -1.96
CA GLY A 224 -17.64 33.78 -2.78
C GLY A 224 -16.48 33.36 -1.90
N GLU A 225 -16.33 32.06 -1.70
CA GLU A 225 -15.10 31.35 -1.34
C GLU A 225 -15.39 29.86 -1.58
N ASN A 226 -14.50 29.18 -2.31
CA ASN A 226 -14.68 27.84 -2.90
C ASN A 226 -15.37 26.81 -1.97
N GLU A 227 -16.63 26.46 -2.26
CA GLU A 227 -17.36 25.32 -1.64
C GLU A 227 -16.68 23.95 -1.91
N ASN A 228 -15.65 23.93 -2.77
CA ASN A 228 -14.84 22.74 -3.09
C ASN A 228 -13.53 22.63 -2.31
N ALA A 229 -13.11 23.63 -1.53
CA ALA A 229 -11.80 23.62 -0.86
C ALA A 229 -11.95 23.59 0.66
N LEU A 230 -12.46 22.48 1.19
CA LEU A 230 -12.39 22.21 2.63
C LEU A 230 -11.11 21.46 2.94
N TYR A 231 -10.04 22.22 3.12
CA TYR A 231 -8.80 21.71 3.69
C TYR A 231 -8.65 22.31 5.08
N CYS A 232 -8.75 21.48 6.12
CA CYS A 232 -8.16 21.80 7.42
C CYS A 232 -6.63 21.66 7.31
N ALA A 233 -6.01 22.47 6.45
CA ALA A 233 -4.57 22.54 6.31
C ALA A 233 -4.01 23.34 7.49
N HIS A 234 -3.65 22.64 8.58
CA HIS A 234 -2.53 23.09 9.38
C HIS A 234 -1.28 22.53 8.72
N SER A 235 -0.56 23.40 8.01
CA SER A 235 0.77 23.11 7.47
C SER A 235 1.72 22.83 8.63
N SER A 236 2.00 21.56 8.87
CA SER A 236 3.22 21.10 9.52
C SER A 236 3.88 20.05 8.63
N LEU A 237 4.19 20.45 7.40
CA LEU A 237 5.30 19.85 6.65
C LEU A 237 6.58 20.48 7.18
N ASP A 238 6.94 20.14 8.40
CA ASP A 238 8.31 20.23 8.90
C ASP A 238 8.41 19.36 10.15
N THR A 239 9.47 18.56 10.22
CA THR A 239 9.84 17.60 11.27
C THR A 239 9.17 16.23 11.26
N ALA A 240 9.59 15.36 10.34
CA ALA A 240 9.91 13.95 10.65
C ALA A 240 10.61 13.23 9.47
N TYR A 241 11.74 13.75 9.01
CA TYR A 241 12.79 12.94 8.37
C TYR A 241 14.14 13.57 8.74
N ALA A 242 14.70 13.13 9.86
CA ALA A 242 16.11 13.22 10.23
C ALA A 242 16.44 12.02 11.12
#